data_AF-A0A015KJV4-F1
#
_entry.id   AF-A0A015KJV4-F1
#
_cell.length_a   1.000
_cell.length_b   1.000
_cell.length_c   1.000
_cell.angle_alpha   90.00
_cell.angle_beta   90.00
_cell.angle_gamma   90.00
#
_symmetry.space_group_name_H-M   'P 1'
#
loop_
_entity.id
_entity.type
_entity.pdbx_description
1 polymer ?
#
loop_
_entity_poly.entity_id
_entity_poly.type
_entity_poly.pdbx_seq_one_letter_code
_entity_poly.pdbx_strand_id
1 'polypeptide(L)'
;MVNALDHLEKEVRSFGHDAAKSPIFIPELQGGWYTSYKSKHTFDDIYNFYGDRFTRIVYDSVLAQGCTMLSFYMVYGGTNWGTLGDIDGTTSYDYSACIRESGYISARLRNLRLGLFFARSFSDVFAKTVRVKNPNIRASIKNVFNLQRRAVVDSGEESNAVVFTFLRNFSKTESPKFELFVNYIGAQGKKVLFGMQCYLPYKSSFIALGNYVTSTGLKLIFSSIPIHLRILHPPSGSDPGREIWIIPVNDGGEFAFEGEINVDGKEQIIIFF
;
A
#
# COMPACT_ATOMS: atom_id res chain seq x y z
N MET A 1 -0.15 -2.80 17.56
CA MET A 1 -1.20 -3.02 16.54
C MET A 1 -0.62 -3.53 15.23
N VAL A 2 0.23 -2.78 14.52
CA VAL A 2 0.71 -3.23 13.20
C VAL A 2 1.54 -4.51 13.25
N ASN A 3 2.36 -4.72 14.30
CA ASN A 3 3.07 -5.98 14.51
C ASN A 3 2.11 -7.20 14.63
N ALA A 4 0.89 -7.01 15.14
CA ALA A 4 -0.11 -8.08 15.20
C ALA A 4 -0.64 -8.43 13.80
N LEU A 5 -0.71 -7.43 12.90
CA LEU A 5 -1.11 -7.63 11.51
C LEU A 5 0.00 -8.33 10.70
N ASP A 6 1.27 -8.13 11.01
CA ASP A 6 2.40 -8.65 10.20
C ASP A 6 2.51 -10.19 10.15
N HIS A 7 1.73 -10.89 10.98
CA HIS A 7 1.64 -12.35 11.01
C HIS A 7 0.28 -12.88 10.55
N LEU A 8 -0.65 -12.02 10.15
CA LEU A 8 -2.03 -12.38 9.81
C LEU A 8 -2.11 -13.54 8.81
N GLU A 9 -1.32 -13.51 7.73
CA GLU A 9 -1.35 -14.59 6.73
C GLU A 9 -0.99 -15.93 7.36
N LYS A 10 0.07 -15.95 8.17
CA LYS A 10 0.52 -17.18 8.83
C LYS A 10 -0.54 -17.70 9.80
N GLU A 11 -1.13 -16.83 10.61
CA GLU A 11 -2.16 -17.19 11.59
C GLU A 11 -3.39 -17.76 10.90
N VAL A 12 -3.96 -17.06 9.92
CA VAL A 12 -5.17 -17.53 9.22
C VAL A 12 -4.92 -18.85 8.50
N ARG A 13 -3.75 -19.01 7.87
CA ARG A 13 -3.39 -20.27 7.19
C ARG A 13 -3.16 -21.42 8.16
N SER A 14 -2.86 -21.14 9.43
CA SER A 14 -2.68 -22.17 10.47
C SER A 14 -3.99 -22.81 10.94
N PHE A 15 -5.14 -22.17 10.72
CA PHE A 15 -6.46 -22.73 11.10
C PHE A 15 -6.83 -24.01 10.33
N GLY A 16 -6.15 -24.29 9.21
CA GLY A 16 -6.36 -25.50 8.41
C GLY A 16 -7.64 -25.48 7.59
N HIS A 17 -7.95 -26.62 6.95
CA HIS A 17 -9.16 -26.85 6.16
C HIS A 17 -9.47 -25.73 5.15
N ASP A 18 -10.73 -25.32 5.05
CA ASP A 18 -11.18 -24.31 4.08
C ASP A 18 -10.66 -22.92 4.43
N ALA A 19 -10.51 -22.59 5.72
CA ALA A 19 -9.93 -21.32 6.17
C ALA A 19 -8.50 -21.11 5.66
N ALA A 20 -7.71 -22.19 5.57
CA ALA A 20 -6.36 -22.13 5.00
C ALA A 20 -6.34 -21.89 3.49
N LYS A 21 -7.43 -22.15 2.77
CA LYS A 21 -7.51 -22.04 1.30
C LYS A 21 -8.41 -20.89 0.83
N SER A 22 -9.25 -20.35 1.69
CA SER A 22 -10.16 -19.25 1.36
C SER A 22 -9.43 -17.91 1.25
N PRO A 23 -10.00 -16.92 0.54
CA PRO A 23 -9.57 -15.54 0.63
C PRO A 23 -9.52 -15.06 2.09
N ILE A 24 -8.48 -14.31 2.45
CA ILE A 24 -8.41 -13.67 3.77
C ILE A 24 -9.37 -12.47 3.73
N PHE A 25 -10.36 -12.51 4.62
CA PHE A 25 -11.37 -11.47 4.81
C PHE A 25 -11.28 -10.91 6.23
N ILE A 26 -11.14 -9.58 6.36
CA ILE A 26 -11.22 -8.87 7.64
C ILE A 26 -12.52 -8.05 7.67
N PRO A 27 -13.60 -8.56 8.30
CA PRO A 27 -14.89 -7.86 8.32
C PRO A 27 -14.84 -6.54 9.09
N GLU A 28 -13.95 -6.42 10.08
CA GLU A 28 -13.77 -5.22 10.89
C GLU A 28 -12.29 -4.92 11.06
N LEU A 29 -11.75 -4.15 10.13
CA LEU A 29 -10.40 -3.61 10.23
C LEU A 29 -10.45 -2.28 10.95
N GLN A 30 -9.57 -2.07 11.92
CA GLN A 30 -9.59 -0.87 12.75
C GLN A 30 -9.45 0.42 11.90
N GLY A 31 -10.52 1.20 11.83
CA GLY A 31 -10.59 2.52 11.19
C GLY A 31 -10.39 3.69 12.15
N GLY A 32 -10.51 3.44 13.45
CA GLY A 32 -10.43 4.45 14.50
C GLY A 32 -10.52 3.82 15.90
N TRP A 33 -11.11 4.54 16.85
CA TRP A 33 -11.35 4.02 18.21
C TRP A 33 -12.55 4.71 18.85
N TYR A 34 -13.29 3.98 19.69
CA TYR A 34 -14.40 4.56 20.46
C TYR A 34 -13.89 5.39 21.64
N THR A 35 -14.75 6.25 22.20
CA THR A 35 -14.51 6.91 23.49
C THR A 35 -15.71 6.71 24.40
N SER A 36 -15.48 6.79 25.71
CA SER A 36 -16.51 6.67 26.76
C SER A 36 -16.56 7.94 27.60
N TYR A 37 -17.64 8.16 28.34
CA TYR A 37 -17.73 9.30 29.28
C TYR A 37 -16.69 9.23 30.42
N LYS A 38 -16.11 8.04 30.66
CA LYS A 38 -15.00 7.82 31.61
C LYS A 38 -13.63 8.13 31.01
N SER A 39 -13.54 8.25 29.68
CA SER A 39 -12.29 8.50 28.98
C SER A 39 -11.82 9.93 29.21
N LYS A 40 -10.51 10.10 29.45
CA LYS A 40 -9.85 11.41 29.48
C LYS A 40 -9.48 11.91 28.08
N HIS A 41 -9.63 11.06 27.06
CA HIS A 41 -9.25 11.35 25.68
C HIS A 41 -10.49 11.52 24.81
N THR A 42 -10.54 12.65 24.12
CA THR A 42 -11.52 12.95 23.08
C THR A 42 -11.22 12.16 21.80
N PHE A 43 -12.17 12.17 20.86
CA PHE A 43 -11.90 11.63 19.53
C PHE A 43 -10.77 12.37 18.79
N ASP A 44 -10.54 13.65 19.07
CA ASP A 44 -9.41 14.38 18.48
C ASP A 44 -8.07 13.98 19.09
N ASP A 45 -8.02 13.73 20.40
CA ASP A 45 -6.81 13.20 21.06
C ASP A 45 -6.41 11.84 20.46
N ILE A 46 -7.38 10.96 20.28
CA ILE A 46 -7.21 9.65 19.63
C ILE A 46 -6.79 9.85 18.17
N TYR A 47 -7.43 10.78 17.45
CA TYR A 47 -7.10 11.08 16.06
C TYR A 47 -5.62 11.49 15.93
N ASN A 48 -5.18 12.42 16.78
CA ASN A 48 -3.84 12.98 16.83
C ASN A 48 -2.79 11.94 17.25
N PHE A 49 -3.11 11.09 18.24
CA PHE A 49 -2.22 10.04 18.73
C PHE A 49 -1.81 9.04 17.64
N TYR A 50 -2.79 8.54 16.89
CA TYR A 50 -2.54 7.62 15.78
C TYR A 50 -2.03 8.35 14.52
N GLY A 51 -2.48 9.59 14.30
CA GLY A 51 -2.10 10.46 13.20
C GLY A 51 -2.79 10.17 11.86
N ASP A 52 -2.49 11.01 10.87
CA ASP A 52 -3.15 11.04 9.57
C ASP A 52 -2.83 9.86 8.66
N ARG A 53 -1.72 9.16 8.92
CA ARG A 53 -1.25 8.05 8.08
C ARG A 53 -1.65 6.68 8.63
N PHE A 54 -2.22 6.63 9.82
CA PHE A 54 -2.56 5.39 10.52
C PHE A 54 -3.38 4.42 9.65
N THR A 55 -4.53 4.85 9.13
CA THR A 55 -5.42 3.98 8.36
C THR A 55 -4.76 3.49 7.07
N ARG A 56 -3.91 4.31 6.45
CA ARG A 56 -3.12 3.90 5.28
C ARG A 56 -2.09 2.81 5.63
N ILE A 57 -1.40 2.97 6.76
CA ILE A 57 -0.45 1.96 7.25
C ILE A 57 -1.15 0.63 7.54
N VAL A 58 -2.30 0.68 8.21
CA VAL A 58 -3.10 -0.50 8.52
C VAL A 58 -3.57 -1.20 7.23
N TYR A 59 -4.06 -0.43 6.25
CA TYR A 59 -4.46 -0.93 4.92
C TYR A 59 -3.31 -1.67 4.20
N ASP A 60 -2.16 -1.00 4.03
CA ASP A 60 -1.02 -1.59 3.33
C ASP A 60 -0.50 -2.84 4.08
N SER A 61 -0.58 -2.84 5.41
CA SER A 61 -0.10 -3.95 6.23
C SER A 61 -0.96 -5.21 6.07
N VAL A 62 -2.29 -5.08 5.94
CA VAL A 62 -3.14 -6.27 5.71
C VAL A 62 -3.05 -6.76 4.27
N LEU A 63 -2.88 -5.86 3.29
CA LEU A 63 -2.61 -6.24 1.91
C LEU A 63 -1.28 -6.99 1.77
N ALA A 64 -0.25 -6.60 2.54
CA ALA A 64 1.02 -7.33 2.61
C ALA A 64 0.84 -8.80 3.03
N GLN A 65 -0.21 -9.09 3.78
CA GLN A 65 -0.56 -10.42 4.27
C GLN A 65 -1.53 -11.17 3.34
N GLY A 66 -1.82 -10.64 2.16
CA GLY A 66 -2.73 -11.28 1.20
C GLY A 66 -4.20 -11.18 1.59
N CYS A 67 -4.56 -10.20 2.42
CA CYS A 67 -5.95 -9.81 2.61
C CYS A 67 -6.52 -9.31 1.28
N THR A 68 -7.64 -9.88 0.86
CA THR A 68 -8.30 -9.58 -0.44
C THR A 68 -9.69 -9.00 -0.26
N MET A 69 -10.24 -9.07 0.96
CA MET A 69 -11.50 -8.47 1.34
C MET A 69 -11.35 -7.83 2.71
N LEU A 70 -11.83 -6.59 2.87
CA LEU A 70 -11.81 -5.91 4.16
C LEU A 70 -12.90 -4.84 4.23
N SER A 71 -13.31 -4.51 5.45
CA SER A 71 -14.11 -3.31 5.73
C SER A 71 -13.50 -2.57 6.92
N PHE A 72 -13.44 -1.24 6.84
CA PHE A 72 -12.94 -0.42 7.95
C PHE A 72 -14.06 -0.12 8.93
N TYR A 73 -13.89 -0.56 10.18
CA TYR A 73 -14.77 -0.21 11.29
C TYR A 73 -14.11 0.88 12.14
N MET A 74 -14.53 2.14 12.11
CA MET A 74 -15.49 2.77 11.20
C MET A 74 -14.77 3.63 10.15
N VAL A 75 -15.37 3.75 8.96
CA VAL A 75 -15.01 4.81 7.98
C VAL A 75 -15.70 6.13 8.33
N TYR A 76 -16.96 6.06 8.76
CA TYR A 76 -17.78 7.15 9.28
C TYR A 76 -18.60 6.57 10.44
N GLY A 77 -18.49 7.15 11.63
CA GLY A 77 -19.24 6.64 12.78
C GLY A 77 -20.57 7.38 13.02
N GLY A 78 -20.59 8.71 12.92
CA GLY A 78 -21.80 9.51 13.08
C GLY A 78 -22.11 9.87 14.54
N THR A 79 -23.39 9.84 14.91
CA THR A 79 -23.88 10.34 16.21
C THR A 79 -24.87 9.35 16.83
N ASN A 80 -24.70 9.04 18.11
CA ASN A 80 -25.65 8.29 18.93
C ASN A 80 -26.79 9.20 19.40
N TRP A 81 -27.62 9.70 18.48
CA TRP A 81 -28.74 10.58 18.80
C TRP A 81 -29.90 9.80 19.45
N GLY A 82 -30.78 10.50 20.17
CA GLY A 82 -32.03 9.91 20.67
C GLY A 82 -31.85 8.70 21.58
N THR A 83 -30.78 8.65 22.39
CA THR A 83 -30.46 7.54 23.31
C THR A 83 -30.25 6.17 22.62
N LEU A 84 -29.83 6.16 21.34
CA LEU A 84 -29.54 4.93 20.58
C LEU A 84 -28.29 4.18 21.07
N GLY A 85 -27.31 4.94 21.60
CA GLY A 85 -25.99 4.40 21.97
C GLY A 85 -26.00 3.59 23.27
N ASP A 86 -24.91 2.85 23.47
CA ASP A 86 -24.64 2.14 24.72
C ASP A 86 -24.45 3.09 25.92
N ILE A 87 -24.74 2.60 27.13
CA ILE A 87 -24.67 3.37 28.37
C ILE A 87 -23.26 3.86 28.70
N ASP A 88 -22.22 3.14 28.28
CA ASP A 88 -20.82 3.55 28.47
C ASP A 88 -20.32 4.51 27.37
N GLY A 89 -21.10 4.72 26.30
CA GLY A 89 -20.77 5.58 25.18
C GLY A 89 -20.93 7.07 25.47
N THR A 90 -20.55 7.89 24.48
CA THR A 90 -20.92 9.31 24.43
C THR A 90 -21.91 9.55 23.29
N THR A 91 -22.56 10.73 23.26
CA THR A 91 -23.45 11.11 22.15
C THR A 91 -22.70 11.14 20.82
N SER A 92 -21.45 11.59 20.82
CA SER A 92 -20.62 11.55 19.62
C SER A 92 -20.18 10.11 19.33
N TYR A 93 -20.31 9.70 18.08
CA TYR A 93 -19.72 8.46 17.57
C TYR A 93 -18.75 8.75 16.43
N ASP A 94 -18.03 9.88 16.48
CA ASP A 94 -17.02 10.27 15.48
C ASP A 94 -15.98 9.15 15.22
N TYR A 95 -15.69 8.36 16.26
CA TYR A 95 -14.80 7.19 16.22
C TYR A 95 -13.36 7.52 15.82
N SER A 96 -12.99 8.81 15.73
CA SER A 96 -11.75 9.27 15.09
C SER A 96 -11.61 8.71 13.66
N ALA A 97 -12.73 8.50 12.98
CA ALA A 97 -12.77 7.81 11.70
C ALA A 97 -12.20 8.65 10.55
N CYS A 98 -12.14 8.05 9.36
CA CYS A 98 -11.70 8.71 8.14
C CYS A 98 -12.60 9.89 7.74
N ILE A 99 -13.91 9.76 7.94
CA ILE A 99 -14.91 10.82 7.80
C ILE A 99 -15.33 11.19 9.21
N ARG A 100 -15.15 12.47 9.58
CA ARG A 100 -15.51 12.97 10.91
C ARG A 100 -17.02 13.06 11.05
N GLU A 101 -17.53 13.14 12.27
CA GLU A 101 -18.97 13.18 12.60
C GLU A 101 -19.73 14.25 11.79
N SER A 102 -19.11 15.40 11.55
CA SER A 102 -19.64 16.50 10.73
C SER A 102 -19.68 16.24 9.22
N GLY A 103 -19.24 15.06 8.75
CA GLY A 103 -19.05 14.73 7.33
C GLY A 103 -17.71 15.22 6.76
N TYR A 104 -16.86 15.86 7.56
CA TYR A 104 -15.56 16.34 7.10
C TYR A 104 -14.63 15.19 6.70
N ILE A 105 -14.09 15.25 5.48
CA ILE A 105 -13.09 14.32 4.97
C ILE A 105 -11.74 14.65 5.63
N SER A 106 -11.26 13.78 6.51
CA SER A 106 -9.99 13.95 7.20
C SER A 106 -8.77 13.64 6.32
N ALA A 107 -7.58 13.97 6.83
CA ALA A 107 -6.33 13.57 6.18
C ALA A 107 -6.14 12.04 6.15
N ARG A 108 -6.72 11.28 7.10
CA ARG A 108 -6.74 9.81 7.03
C ARG A 108 -7.36 9.30 5.75
N LEU A 109 -8.53 9.80 5.36
CA LEU A 109 -9.17 9.38 4.11
C LEU A 109 -8.36 9.83 2.89
N ARG A 110 -7.79 11.05 2.93
CA ARG A 110 -6.94 11.57 1.85
C ARG A 110 -5.66 10.74 1.64
N ASN A 111 -5.10 10.15 2.69
CA ASN A 111 -3.96 9.23 2.60
C ASN A 111 -4.39 7.80 2.20
N LEU A 112 -5.51 7.32 2.73
CA LEU A 112 -6.06 5.99 2.43
C LEU A 112 -6.43 5.86 0.94
N ARG A 113 -7.09 6.88 0.36
CA ARG A 113 -7.53 6.86 -1.05
C ARG A 113 -6.38 6.61 -2.03
N LEU A 114 -5.16 7.05 -1.71
CA LEU A 114 -3.98 6.83 -2.56
C LEU A 114 -3.63 5.33 -2.66
N GLY A 115 -3.85 4.57 -1.59
CA GLY A 115 -3.63 3.11 -1.59
C GLY A 115 -4.78 2.37 -2.27
N LEU A 116 -6.01 2.86 -2.09
CA LEU A 116 -7.19 2.33 -2.78
C LEU A 116 -7.09 2.52 -4.30
N PHE A 117 -6.67 3.69 -4.77
CA PHE A 117 -6.47 3.95 -6.20
C PHE A 117 -5.37 3.05 -6.80
N PHE A 118 -4.26 2.85 -6.10
CA PHE A 118 -3.23 1.91 -6.54
C PHE A 118 -3.80 0.49 -6.65
N ALA A 119 -4.38 -0.04 -5.57
CA ALA A 119 -4.90 -1.41 -5.55
C ALA A 119 -5.98 -1.63 -6.62
N ARG A 120 -6.86 -0.64 -6.85
CA ARG A 120 -7.89 -0.70 -7.89
C ARG A 120 -7.28 -0.68 -9.29
N SER A 121 -6.34 0.23 -9.56
CA SER A 121 -5.77 0.41 -10.89
C SER A 121 -4.86 -0.73 -11.34
N PHE A 122 -4.33 -1.54 -10.41
CA PHE A 122 -3.54 -2.75 -10.67
C PHE A 122 -4.31 -4.05 -10.36
N SER A 123 -5.64 -4.01 -10.26
CA SER A 123 -6.44 -5.16 -9.82
C SER A 123 -6.33 -6.41 -10.72
N ASP A 124 -6.10 -6.22 -12.02
CA ASP A 124 -5.78 -7.25 -13.02
C ASP A 124 -4.59 -8.14 -12.63
N VAL A 125 -3.57 -7.57 -11.98
CA VAL A 125 -2.34 -8.29 -11.58
C VAL A 125 -2.17 -8.42 -10.06
N PHE A 126 -2.92 -7.64 -9.27
CA PHE A 126 -2.79 -7.59 -7.81
C PHE A 126 -3.80 -8.48 -7.07
N ALA A 127 -4.92 -8.84 -7.69
CA ALA A 127 -6.02 -9.56 -7.02
C ALA A 127 -5.61 -10.94 -6.47
N LYS A 128 -4.60 -11.60 -7.07
CA LYS A 128 -4.12 -12.92 -6.66
C LYS A 128 -2.60 -12.92 -6.56
N THR A 129 -2.09 -12.97 -5.33
CA THR A 129 -0.64 -12.91 -5.07
C THR A 129 -0.20 -13.92 -4.02
N VAL A 130 1.05 -14.39 -4.16
CA VAL A 130 1.73 -15.27 -3.21
C VAL A 130 2.88 -14.53 -2.54
N ARG A 131 3.11 -14.83 -1.26
CA ARG A 131 4.23 -14.25 -0.51
C ARG A 131 5.57 -14.73 -1.07
N VAL A 132 6.48 -13.79 -1.31
CA VAL A 132 7.87 -14.07 -1.70
C VAL A 132 8.66 -14.43 -0.45
N LYS A 133 9.32 -15.60 -0.47
CA LYS A 133 10.11 -16.10 0.67
C LYS A 133 11.38 -15.28 0.92
N ASN A 134 12.06 -14.90 -0.16
CA ASN A 134 13.34 -14.19 -0.12
C ASN A 134 13.21 -12.86 -0.88
N PRO A 135 12.82 -11.77 -0.20
CA PRO A 135 12.72 -10.48 -0.85
C PRO A 135 14.06 -10.02 -1.42
N ASN A 136 14.05 -9.41 -2.60
CA ASN A 136 15.25 -8.96 -3.30
C ASN A 136 15.61 -7.48 -3.04
N ILE A 137 14.88 -6.82 -2.13
CA ILE A 137 15.06 -5.41 -1.76
C ILE A 137 15.64 -5.34 -0.33
N ARG A 138 16.56 -4.42 -0.08
CA ARG A 138 17.08 -4.15 1.27
C ARG A 138 17.19 -2.65 1.51
N ALA A 139 16.76 -2.16 2.67
CA ALA A 139 16.96 -0.77 3.05
C ALA A 139 18.34 -0.55 3.70
N SER A 140 18.95 0.62 3.48
CA SER A 140 20.21 1.01 4.13
C SER A 140 20.06 1.32 5.62
N ILE A 141 18.82 1.54 6.08
CA ILE A 141 18.49 1.76 7.50
C ILE A 141 17.71 0.59 8.10
N LYS A 142 17.82 0.41 9.41
CA LYS A 142 17.13 -0.66 10.16
C LYS A 142 15.66 -0.34 10.39
N ASN A 143 14.86 -1.38 10.63
CA ASN A 143 13.42 -1.31 10.92
C ASN A 143 12.57 -0.64 9.83
N VAL A 144 13.02 -0.73 8.58
CA VAL A 144 12.14 -0.60 7.42
C VAL A 144 11.55 -1.98 7.16
N PHE A 145 10.25 -2.10 7.34
CA PHE A 145 9.53 -3.31 6.98
C PHE A 145 9.57 -3.46 5.46
N ASN A 146 9.87 -4.67 5.01
CA ASN A 146 9.88 -5.06 3.61
C ASN A 146 9.29 -6.47 3.48
N LEU A 147 8.14 -6.55 2.82
CA LEU A 147 7.51 -7.81 2.44
C LEU A 147 7.17 -7.75 0.97
N GLN A 148 7.50 -8.81 0.22
CA GLN A 148 7.15 -8.91 -1.19
C GLN A 148 6.05 -9.95 -1.42
N ARG A 149 5.11 -9.59 -2.30
CA ARG A 149 4.14 -10.51 -2.87
C ARG A 149 4.27 -10.50 -4.38
N ARG A 150 4.13 -11.67 -5.00
CA ARG A 150 4.25 -11.83 -6.45
C ARG A 150 2.89 -12.25 -7.00
N ALA A 151 2.49 -11.64 -8.12
CA ALA A 151 1.30 -12.02 -8.86
C ALA A 151 1.34 -13.50 -9.23
N VAL A 152 0.20 -14.17 -9.18
CA VAL A 152 0.07 -15.54 -9.70
C VAL A 152 -0.28 -15.45 -11.18
N VAL A 153 0.55 -16.06 -12.03
CA VAL A 153 0.34 -16.18 -13.49
C VAL A 153 0.08 -17.64 -13.85
N ASP A 154 -0.90 -17.86 -14.72
CA ASP A 154 -1.34 -19.22 -15.10
C ASP A 154 -0.34 -19.95 -16.01
N SER A 155 0.56 -19.23 -16.68
CA SER A 155 1.46 -19.76 -17.72
C SER A 155 2.75 -20.40 -17.20
N GLY A 156 2.97 -20.49 -15.89
CA GLY A 156 4.20 -21.07 -15.32
C GLY A 156 5.47 -20.21 -15.47
N GLU A 157 5.39 -19.05 -16.14
CA GLU A 157 6.47 -18.05 -16.22
C GLU A 157 6.57 -17.20 -14.96
N GLU A 158 6.82 -17.90 -13.86
CA GLU A 158 6.98 -17.35 -12.52
C GLU A 158 8.06 -16.26 -12.40
N SER A 159 9.05 -16.25 -13.30
CA SER A 159 10.13 -15.25 -13.36
C SER A 159 9.65 -13.88 -13.85
N ASN A 160 8.58 -13.83 -14.65
CA ASN A 160 8.08 -12.59 -15.26
C ASN A 160 6.93 -11.93 -14.48
N ALA A 161 6.47 -12.59 -13.41
CA ALA A 161 5.34 -12.13 -12.63
C ALA A 161 5.63 -10.82 -11.88
N VAL A 162 4.64 -9.93 -11.88
CA VAL A 162 4.70 -8.63 -11.18
C VAL A 162 4.95 -8.84 -9.69
N VAL A 163 5.83 -8.03 -9.11
CA VAL A 163 6.17 -8.06 -7.69
C VAL A 163 5.70 -6.76 -7.02
N PHE A 164 4.94 -6.90 -5.95
CA PHE A 164 4.49 -5.84 -5.07
C PHE A 164 5.31 -5.85 -3.80
N THR A 165 6.01 -4.76 -3.54
CA THR A 165 6.89 -4.62 -2.36
C THR A 165 6.26 -3.67 -1.36
N PHE A 166 5.85 -4.18 -0.21
CA PHE A 166 5.24 -3.43 0.87
C PHE A 166 6.34 -2.85 1.76
N LEU A 167 6.52 -1.53 1.70
CA LEU A 167 7.51 -0.80 2.47
C LEU A 167 6.82 0.00 3.57
N ARG A 168 7.38 -0.03 4.78
CA ARG A 168 6.87 0.75 5.92
C ARG A 168 8.00 1.18 6.85
N ASN A 169 8.09 2.48 7.12
CA ASN A 169 9.19 3.06 7.90
C ASN A 169 8.79 3.25 9.37
N PHE A 170 9.37 2.41 10.23
CA PHE A 170 9.41 2.58 11.68
C PHE A 170 10.85 2.56 12.18
N SER A 171 11.78 3.11 11.39
CA SER A 171 13.18 3.27 11.77
C SER A 171 13.32 4.06 13.07
N LYS A 172 14.27 3.65 13.92
CA LYS A 172 14.54 4.33 15.20
C LYS A 172 15.10 5.74 15.01
N THR A 173 15.76 5.98 13.89
CA THR A 173 16.33 7.28 13.52
C THR A 173 15.29 8.22 12.92
N GLU A 174 14.06 7.73 12.69
CA GLU A 174 12.97 8.45 12.03
C GLU A 174 13.35 9.06 10.68
N SER A 175 14.40 8.52 10.04
CA SER A 175 14.98 9.08 8.84
C SER A 175 14.03 8.90 7.65
N PRO A 176 13.59 9.99 6.99
CA PRO A 176 12.68 9.90 5.85
C PRO A 176 13.39 9.54 4.55
N LYS A 177 14.71 9.76 4.47
CA LYS A 177 15.55 9.51 3.29
C LYS A 177 16.53 8.40 3.58
N PHE A 178 16.60 7.42 2.69
CA PHE A 178 17.54 6.30 2.75
C PHE A 178 17.67 5.64 1.36
N GLU A 179 18.55 4.65 1.25
CA GLU A 179 18.74 3.90 0.02
C GLU A 179 18.03 2.55 0.08
N LEU A 180 17.48 2.12 -1.04
CA LEU A 180 17.02 0.77 -1.29
C LEU A 180 17.99 0.08 -2.24
N PHE A 181 18.57 -1.02 -1.79
CA PHE A 181 19.41 -1.89 -2.60
C PHE A 181 18.54 -2.95 -3.28
N VAL A 182 18.57 -2.96 -4.61
CA VAL A 182 17.82 -3.87 -5.46
C VAL A 182 18.75 -4.96 -5.98
N ASN A 183 18.44 -6.21 -5.69
CA ASN A 183 19.15 -7.36 -6.24
C ASN A 183 18.36 -7.91 -7.45
N TYR A 184 18.80 -7.56 -8.65
CA TYR A 184 18.14 -7.89 -9.90
C TYR A 184 18.87 -9.00 -10.65
N ILE A 185 18.12 -9.86 -11.33
CA ILE A 185 18.67 -10.88 -12.24
C ILE A 185 18.15 -10.52 -13.63
N GLY A 186 19.04 -10.02 -14.49
CA GLY A 186 18.67 -9.65 -15.87
C GLY A 186 18.41 -10.86 -16.77
N ALA A 187 17.92 -10.61 -17.98
CA ALA A 187 17.56 -11.65 -18.94
C ALA A 187 18.65 -12.69 -19.24
N GLN A 188 19.93 -12.30 -19.13
CA GLN A 188 21.10 -13.19 -19.33
C GLN A 188 21.55 -13.91 -18.04
N GLY A 189 20.76 -13.86 -16.97
CA GLY A 189 21.11 -14.43 -15.66
C GLY A 189 22.15 -13.62 -14.87
N LYS A 190 22.61 -12.49 -15.40
CA LYS A 190 23.57 -11.60 -14.73
C LYS A 190 22.90 -10.96 -13.50
N LYS A 191 23.50 -11.19 -12.34
CA LYS A 191 23.10 -10.56 -11.08
C LYS A 191 23.67 -9.15 -11.01
N VAL A 192 22.81 -8.18 -10.75
CA VAL A 192 23.17 -6.77 -10.57
C VAL A 192 22.62 -6.31 -9.23
N LEU A 193 23.49 -5.68 -8.44
CA LEU A 193 23.12 -4.96 -7.23
C LEU A 193 23.29 -3.47 -7.49
N PHE A 194 22.23 -2.70 -7.28
CA PHE A 194 22.29 -1.25 -7.38
C PHE A 194 21.48 -0.60 -6.26
N GLY A 195 21.91 0.59 -5.85
CA GLY A 195 21.20 1.42 -4.88
C GLY A 195 20.23 2.34 -5.59
N MET A 196 19.09 2.61 -4.95
CA MET A 196 18.13 3.60 -5.37
C MET A 196 17.78 4.51 -4.19
N GLN A 197 17.66 5.81 -4.43
CA GLN A 197 17.17 6.74 -3.42
C GLN A 197 15.70 6.44 -3.09
N CYS A 198 15.33 6.56 -1.82
CA CYS A 198 13.96 6.39 -1.36
C CYS A 198 13.60 7.47 -0.34
N TYR A 199 12.46 8.11 -0.56
CA TYR A 199 11.80 8.96 0.42
C TYR A 199 10.57 8.25 0.99
N LEU A 200 10.64 7.87 2.26
CA LEU A 200 9.55 7.28 3.01
C LEU A 200 9.54 7.86 4.43
N PRO A 201 8.67 8.83 4.74
CA PRO A 201 8.63 9.45 6.07
C PRO A 201 8.38 8.46 7.19
N TYR A 202 8.89 8.75 8.39
CA TYR A 202 8.59 7.96 9.58
C TYR A 202 7.07 7.83 9.82
N LYS A 203 6.63 6.64 10.26
CA LYS A 203 5.21 6.27 10.37
C LYS A 203 4.47 6.44 9.04
N SER A 204 5.02 5.88 7.97
CA SER A 204 4.38 5.85 6.65
C SER A 204 4.62 4.51 5.96
N SER A 205 3.81 4.21 4.95
CA SER A 205 3.93 3.04 4.11
C SER A 205 3.57 3.35 2.66
N PHE A 206 4.05 2.52 1.75
CA PHE A 206 3.53 2.43 0.39
C PHE A 206 3.80 1.05 -0.22
N ILE A 207 3.18 0.81 -1.37
CA ILE A 207 3.38 -0.39 -2.18
C ILE A 207 4.22 0.02 -3.39
N ALA A 208 5.44 -0.50 -3.47
CA ALA A 208 6.34 -0.34 -4.61
C ALA A 208 6.04 -1.42 -5.66
N LEU A 209 6.13 -1.02 -6.93
CA LEU A 209 5.96 -1.90 -8.09
C LEU A 209 7.34 -2.38 -8.58
N GLY A 210 7.44 -3.66 -8.90
CA GLY A 210 8.64 -4.24 -9.50
C GLY A 210 8.31 -5.36 -10.46
N ASN A 211 9.27 -5.68 -11.33
CA ASN A 211 9.14 -6.69 -12.38
C ASN A 211 7.91 -6.49 -13.29
N TYR A 212 7.52 -5.25 -13.56
CA TYR A 212 6.30 -4.91 -14.30
C TYR A 212 6.62 -4.57 -15.75
N VAL A 213 5.81 -5.04 -16.69
CA VAL A 213 5.88 -4.66 -18.11
C VAL A 213 4.69 -3.75 -18.41
N THR A 214 4.94 -2.54 -18.90
CA THR A 214 3.89 -1.60 -19.29
C THR A 214 3.13 -2.12 -20.51
N SER A 215 1.97 -1.54 -20.80
CA SER A 215 1.24 -1.80 -22.06
C SER A 215 2.05 -1.47 -23.32
N THR A 216 3.10 -0.66 -23.20
CA THR A 216 4.02 -0.28 -24.30
C THR A 216 5.24 -1.20 -24.41
N GLY A 217 5.36 -2.21 -23.54
CA GLY A 217 6.46 -3.17 -23.54
C GLY A 217 7.67 -2.76 -22.70
N LEU A 218 7.64 -1.61 -22.04
CA LEU A 218 8.73 -1.15 -21.19
C LEU A 218 8.78 -1.96 -19.89
N LYS A 219 9.96 -2.49 -19.56
CA LYS A 219 10.18 -3.29 -18.35
C LYS A 219 10.67 -2.43 -17.19
N LEU A 220 9.79 -2.23 -16.20
CA LEU A 220 10.16 -1.69 -14.90
C LEU A 220 10.78 -2.80 -14.03
N ILE A 221 12.03 -2.58 -13.61
CA ILE A 221 12.73 -3.43 -12.64
C ILE A 221 12.16 -3.19 -11.25
N PHE A 222 12.18 -1.94 -10.79
CA PHE A 222 11.69 -1.55 -9.47
C PHE A 222 11.40 -0.05 -9.40
N SER A 223 10.43 0.32 -8.56
CA SER A 223 10.09 1.69 -8.25
C SER A 223 10.30 1.96 -6.75
N SER A 224 11.19 2.90 -6.41
CA SER A 224 11.39 3.35 -5.02
C SER A 224 10.49 4.55 -4.65
N ILE A 225 9.59 4.94 -5.55
CA ILE A 225 8.58 5.98 -5.42
C ILE A 225 7.19 5.35 -5.52
N PRO A 226 6.19 5.76 -4.73
CA PRO A 226 4.85 5.21 -4.87
C PRO A 226 4.18 5.63 -6.20
N ILE A 227 3.50 4.67 -6.82
CA ILE A 227 2.51 4.94 -7.87
C ILE A 227 1.14 5.02 -7.19
N HIS A 228 0.38 6.08 -7.43
CA HIS A 228 -0.97 6.25 -6.84
C HIS A 228 -2.08 5.80 -7.77
N LEU A 229 -1.89 5.91 -9.08
CA LEU A 229 -2.89 5.52 -10.07
C LEU A 229 -2.20 5.11 -11.38
N ARG A 230 -2.61 3.98 -11.94
CA ARG A 230 -2.33 3.59 -13.32
C ARG A 230 -3.57 3.83 -14.18
N ILE A 231 -3.38 4.48 -15.32
CA ILE A 231 -4.42 4.66 -16.35
C ILE A 231 -3.92 3.97 -17.61
N LEU A 232 -4.71 3.04 -18.12
CA LEU A 232 -4.45 2.35 -19.39
C LEU A 232 -5.28 3.00 -20.48
N HIS A 233 -4.61 3.46 -21.54
CA HIS A 233 -5.24 3.97 -22.75
C HIS A 233 -4.88 3.01 -23.89
N PRO A 234 -5.75 2.04 -24.22
CA PRO A 234 -5.43 1.03 -25.20
C PRO A 234 -5.28 1.63 -26.62
N PRO A 235 -4.50 0.99 -27.50
CA PRO A 235 -4.39 1.42 -28.90
C PRO A 235 -5.75 1.43 -29.60
N SER A 236 -5.98 2.45 -30.43
CA SER A 236 -7.23 2.60 -31.19
C SER A 236 -6.99 3.35 -32.49
N GLY A 237 -7.26 2.69 -33.63
CA GLY A 237 -7.03 3.27 -34.95
C GLY A 237 -5.55 3.60 -35.18
N SER A 238 -5.22 4.89 -35.30
CA SER A 238 -3.84 5.38 -35.43
C SER A 238 -3.17 5.75 -34.09
N ASP A 239 -3.90 5.68 -32.97
CA ASP A 239 -3.34 5.94 -31.63
C ASP A 239 -2.60 4.69 -31.13
N PRO A 240 -1.28 4.75 -30.86
CA PRO A 240 -0.49 3.61 -30.40
C PRO A 240 -0.87 3.12 -28.99
N GLY A 241 -1.72 3.86 -28.27
CA GLY A 241 -2.01 3.58 -26.87
C GLY A 241 -0.90 4.12 -25.96
N ARG A 242 -1.17 4.14 -24.65
CA ARG A 242 -0.22 4.61 -23.64
C ARG A 242 -0.63 4.14 -22.26
N GLU A 243 0.35 4.11 -21.36
CA GLU A 243 0.14 3.90 -19.94
C GLU A 243 0.62 5.14 -19.18
N ILE A 244 -0.24 5.63 -18.28
CA ILE A 244 0.01 6.85 -17.51
C ILE A 244 0.05 6.49 -16.04
N TRP A 245 1.13 6.90 -15.35
CA TRP A 245 1.27 6.76 -13.90
C TRP A 245 1.20 8.11 -13.22
N ILE A 246 0.33 8.20 -12.20
CA ILE A 246 0.27 9.34 -11.30
C ILE A 246 1.12 9.03 -10.07
N ILE A 247 2.13 9.85 -9.84
CA ILE A 247 3.11 9.73 -8.75
C ILE A 247 3.07 10.98 -7.88
N PRO A 248 3.47 10.94 -6.59
CA PRO A 248 3.57 12.16 -5.81
C PRO A 248 4.77 13.00 -6.25
N VAL A 249 4.71 14.30 -5.98
CA VAL A 249 5.94 15.09 -5.82
C VAL A 249 6.60 14.63 -4.53
N ASN A 250 7.85 14.19 -4.60
CA ASN A 250 8.62 13.79 -3.43
C ASN A 250 10.04 14.35 -3.46
N ASP A 251 10.69 14.32 -2.30
CA ASP A 251 12.06 14.84 -2.13
C ASP A 251 13.15 13.82 -2.50
N GLY A 252 12.79 12.76 -3.23
CA GLY A 252 13.67 11.66 -3.60
C GLY A 252 12.93 10.35 -3.91
N GLY A 253 13.39 9.61 -4.91
CA GLY A 253 12.76 8.40 -5.40
C GLY A 253 13.08 8.20 -6.88
N GLU A 254 13.15 6.96 -7.32
CA GLU A 254 13.67 6.60 -8.63
C GLU A 254 12.84 5.46 -9.24
N PHE A 255 12.87 5.39 -10.56
CA PHE A 255 12.43 4.22 -11.31
C PHE A 255 13.65 3.60 -11.99
N ALA A 256 13.79 2.29 -11.85
CA ALA A 256 14.80 1.53 -12.57
C ALA A 256 14.13 0.74 -13.69
N PHE A 257 14.54 0.97 -14.93
CA PHE A 257 14.05 0.28 -16.12
C PHE A 257 15.13 -0.59 -16.74
N GLU A 258 14.72 -1.63 -17.44
CA GLU A 258 15.62 -2.41 -18.29
C GLU A 258 15.70 -1.75 -19.68
N GLY A 259 16.93 -1.53 -20.17
CA GLY A 259 17.19 -0.90 -21.47
C GLY A 259 17.24 0.63 -21.43
N GLU A 260 17.25 1.23 -22.62
CA GLU A 260 17.22 2.68 -22.80
C GLU A 260 15.76 3.16 -22.81
N ILE A 261 15.51 4.30 -22.16
CA ILE A 261 14.18 4.89 -22.00
C ILE A 261 14.20 6.35 -22.43
N ASN A 262 13.27 6.70 -23.31
CA ASN A 262 12.93 8.09 -23.61
C ASN A 262 11.82 8.52 -22.65
N VAL A 263 12.15 9.41 -21.73
CA VAL A 263 11.18 9.95 -20.77
C VAL A 263 10.74 11.34 -21.25
N ASP A 264 9.44 11.52 -21.42
CA ASP A 264 8.81 12.83 -21.60
C ASP A 264 7.78 13.02 -20.48
N GLY A 265 7.75 14.21 -19.88
CA GLY A 265 6.92 14.48 -18.71
C GLY A 265 6.96 15.92 -18.24
N LYS A 266 5.81 16.43 -17.82
CA LYS A 266 5.67 17.65 -17.02
C LYS A 266 5.25 17.28 -15.60
N GLU A 267 5.97 17.85 -14.63
CA GLU A 267 5.76 17.84 -13.17
C GLU A 267 4.55 17.03 -12.66
N GLN A 268 4.74 15.72 -12.37
CA GLN A 268 3.84 14.76 -11.68
C GLN A 268 3.21 13.65 -12.53
N ILE A 269 3.41 13.67 -13.85
CA ILE A 269 2.88 12.63 -14.74
C ILE A 269 4.03 12.00 -15.51
N ILE A 270 4.16 10.67 -15.40
CA ILE A 270 5.03 9.91 -16.28
C ILE A 270 4.15 9.26 -17.34
N ILE A 271 4.43 9.59 -18.59
CA ILE A 271 3.75 9.06 -19.76
C ILE A 271 4.73 8.12 -20.46
N PHE A 272 4.35 6.85 -20.59
CA PHE A 272 5.08 5.90 -21.42
C PHE A 272 4.39 5.83 -22.78
N PHE A 273 5.18 6.11 -23.82
CA PHE A 273 4.82 5.90 -25.22
C PHE A 273 5.23 4.51 -25.68
#